data_AF-D0N223-F1
#
_entry.id   AF-D0N223-F1
#
_cell.length_a   1.000
_cell.length_b   1.000
_cell.length_c   1.000
_cell.angle_alpha   90.00
_cell.angle_beta   90.00
_cell.angle_gamma   90.00
#
_symmetry.space_group_name_H-M   'P 1'
#
loop_
_entity.id
_entity.type
_entity.pdbx_description
1 polymer ?
#
loop_
_entity_poly.entity_id
_entity_poly.type
_entity_poly.pdbx_seq_one_letter_code
_entity_poly.pdbx_strand_id
1 'polypeptide(L)'
;MVARKWFLLVGENGKDLTSTTSVGVDVEDVDTLRDAVKEKLRDSHLAGIAASDLTVFANRAEYDAKRSVLLPQSWSPVTAYGNNGENALIVQLPKRAESDSRYFIQPNVQEQVEKAVFVIVEEDEERNGVGMGVFFSPTLAVTCDHNLTEQHTVGSMVSLALKEGIEAVEVVARSSLLDFAILKVVQTQIILHSSMEWKTR
;
A
#
# COMPACT_ATOMS: atom_id res chain seq x y z
N MET A 1 -17.87 -8.60 -40.96
CA MET A 1 -18.90 -9.38 -40.23
C MET A 1 -18.37 -9.57 -38.83
N VAL A 2 -19.18 -9.32 -37.81
CA VAL A 2 -18.75 -9.50 -36.41
C VAL A 2 -18.68 -11.00 -36.11
N ALA A 3 -17.50 -11.52 -35.79
CA ALA A 3 -17.33 -12.90 -35.38
C ALA A 3 -17.63 -13.04 -33.88
N ARG A 4 -18.38 -14.07 -33.48
CA ARG A 4 -18.65 -14.36 -32.07
C ARG A 4 -17.55 -15.23 -31.48
N LYS A 5 -16.89 -14.76 -30.42
CA LYS A 5 -15.84 -15.51 -29.71
C LYS A 5 -16.21 -15.77 -28.28
N TRP A 6 -16.14 -17.04 -27.88
CA TRP A 6 -16.36 -17.52 -26.53
C TRP A 6 -15.05 -17.52 -25.72
N PHE A 7 -15.14 -17.09 -24.47
CA PHE A 7 -14.03 -16.99 -23.56
C PHE A 7 -14.45 -17.25 -22.10
N LEU A 8 -13.47 -17.62 -21.28
CA LEU A 8 -13.56 -17.77 -19.83
C LEU A 8 -12.55 -16.82 -19.18
N LEU A 9 -13.00 -15.97 -18.25
CA LEU A 9 -12.10 -15.12 -17.47
C LEU A 9 -11.58 -15.89 -16.25
N VAL A 10 -10.26 -15.94 -16.11
CA VAL A 10 -9.56 -16.63 -15.03
C VAL A 10 -8.72 -15.63 -14.25
N GLY A 11 -8.75 -15.75 -12.92
CA GLY A 11 -7.93 -14.94 -12.01
C GLY A 11 -6.47 -15.37 -11.98
N GLU A 12 -5.64 -14.60 -11.30
CA GLU A 12 -4.20 -14.90 -11.14
C GLU A 12 -3.93 -16.26 -10.47
N ASN A 13 -4.84 -16.72 -9.61
CA ASN A 13 -4.76 -17.98 -8.90
C ASN A 13 -5.30 -19.18 -9.71
N GLY A 14 -5.69 -18.95 -10.97
CA GLY A 14 -6.29 -19.98 -11.83
C GLY A 14 -7.75 -20.31 -11.52
N LYS A 15 -8.41 -19.53 -10.65
CA LYS A 15 -9.84 -19.66 -10.39
C LYS A 15 -10.64 -18.95 -11.47
N ASP A 16 -11.69 -19.60 -11.93
CA ASP A 16 -12.67 -19.03 -12.85
C ASP A 16 -13.41 -17.88 -12.16
N LEU A 17 -13.37 -16.70 -12.78
CA LEU A 17 -14.02 -15.49 -12.26
C LEU A 17 -15.40 -15.28 -12.86
N THR A 18 -15.63 -15.82 -14.04
CA THR A 18 -16.92 -15.81 -14.74
C THR A 18 -17.26 -17.21 -15.20
N SER A 19 -18.53 -17.47 -15.54
CA SER A 19 -18.86 -18.56 -16.45
C SER A 19 -18.37 -18.23 -17.86
N THR A 20 -18.23 -19.24 -18.72
CA THR A 20 -17.91 -19.03 -20.13
C THR A 20 -18.95 -18.14 -20.80
N THR A 21 -18.51 -17.08 -21.46
CA THR A 21 -19.36 -16.11 -22.15
C THR A 21 -18.75 -15.75 -23.50
N SER A 22 -19.37 -14.84 -24.26
CA SER A 22 -18.87 -14.46 -25.58
C SER A 22 -18.90 -12.95 -25.86
N VAL A 23 -18.03 -12.52 -26.75
CA VAL A 23 -17.95 -11.15 -27.30
C VAL A 23 -18.04 -11.20 -28.82
N GLY A 24 -18.44 -10.10 -29.43
CA GLY A 24 -18.28 -9.87 -30.87
C GLY A 24 -16.91 -9.25 -31.13
N VAL A 25 -16.22 -9.70 -32.16
CA VAL A 25 -14.96 -9.12 -32.64
C VAL A 25 -15.05 -8.86 -34.15
N ASP A 26 -14.67 -7.66 -34.57
CA ASP A 26 -14.70 -7.27 -35.99
C ASP A 26 -13.46 -7.75 -36.75
N VAL A 27 -12.34 -7.86 -36.03
CA VAL A 27 -11.09 -8.47 -36.48
C VAL A 27 -10.77 -9.61 -35.52
N GLU A 28 -10.55 -10.80 -36.05
CA GLU A 28 -10.24 -11.99 -35.26
C GLU A 28 -8.75 -12.04 -34.87
N ASP A 29 -8.30 -11.01 -34.15
CA ASP A 29 -7.00 -10.93 -33.49
C ASP A 29 -7.12 -10.82 -31.96
N VAL A 30 -5.98 -10.90 -31.28
CA VAL A 30 -5.92 -10.93 -29.81
C VAL A 30 -6.26 -9.57 -29.19
N ASP A 31 -5.89 -8.47 -29.83
CA ASP A 31 -6.05 -7.13 -29.23
C ASP A 31 -7.51 -6.66 -29.32
N THR A 32 -8.15 -6.90 -30.47
CA THR A 32 -9.59 -6.70 -30.65
C THR A 32 -10.39 -7.54 -29.66
N LEU A 33 -9.97 -8.78 -29.41
CA LEU A 33 -10.59 -9.61 -28.37
C LEU A 33 -10.41 -9.02 -26.97
N ARG A 34 -9.19 -8.58 -26.62
CA ARG A 34 -8.92 -7.96 -25.31
C ARG A 34 -9.77 -6.73 -25.07
N ASP A 35 -9.88 -5.86 -26.08
CA ASP A 35 -10.69 -4.66 -26.01
C ASP A 35 -12.18 -4.99 -25.82
N ALA A 36 -12.70 -5.96 -26.58
CA ALA A 36 -14.09 -6.40 -26.44
C ALA A 36 -14.37 -7.05 -25.08
N VAL A 37 -13.44 -7.85 -24.56
CA VAL A 37 -13.54 -8.44 -23.21
C VAL A 37 -13.47 -7.36 -22.14
N LYS A 38 -12.56 -6.38 -22.30
CA LYS A 38 -12.41 -5.23 -21.41
C LYS A 38 -13.67 -4.39 -21.36
N GLU A 39 -14.28 -4.10 -22.50
CA GLU A 39 -15.53 -3.36 -22.59
C GLU A 39 -16.65 -4.11 -21.88
N LYS A 40 -16.80 -5.41 -22.17
CA LYS A 40 -17.85 -6.25 -21.57
C LYS A 40 -17.75 -6.38 -20.05
N LEU A 41 -16.54 -6.40 -19.49
CA LEU A 41 -16.30 -6.61 -18.04
C LEU A 41 -15.68 -5.39 -17.35
N ARG A 42 -15.86 -4.20 -17.95
CA ARG A 42 -15.24 -2.93 -17.52
C ARG A 42 -15.48 -2.62 -16.05
N ASP A 43 -16.74 -2.74 -15.62
CA ASP A 43 -17.21 -2.29 -14.31
C ASP A 43 -17.25 -3.42 -13.27
N SER A 44 -16.93 -4.66 -13.66
CA SER A 44 -16.95 -5.82 -12.78
C SER A 44 -15.54 -6.29 -12.42
N HIS A 45 -14.95 -7.16 -13.24
CA HIS A 45 -13.69 -7.82 -12.94
C HIS A 45 -12.47 -7.06 -13.45
N LEU A 46 -12.66 -6.12 -14.38
CA LEU A 46 -11.57 -5.46 -15.09
C LEU A 46 -11.38 -3.99 -14.71
N ALA A 47 -12.04 -3.48 -13.65
CA ALA A 47 -11.82 -2.11 -13.19
C ALA A 47 -10.33 -1.87 -12.88
N GLY A 48 -9.73 -0.83 -13.49
CA GLY A 48 -8.31 -0.48 -13.32
C GLY A 48 -7.29 -1.36 -14.04
N ILE A 49 -7.70 -2.37 -14.81
CA ILE A 49 -6.81 -3.25 -15.58
C ILE A 49 -6.82 -2.82 -17.06
N ALA A 50 -5.68 -2.59 -17.70
CA ALA A 50 -5.67 -2.28 -19.13
C ALA A 50 -5.97 -3.53 -19.96
N ALA A 51 -6.61 -3.38 -21.12
CA ALA A 51 -6.89 -4.51 -22.02
C ALA A 51 -5.60 -5.23 -22.45
N SER A 52 -4.52 -4.47 -22.66
CA SER A 52 -3.17 -4.97 -22.99
C SER A 52 -2.57 -5.88 -21.92
N ASP A 53 -3.00 -5.75 -20.66
CA ASP A 53 -2.46 -6.52 -19.54
C ASP A 53 -3.08 -7.91 -19.43
N LEU A 54 -4.15 -8.17 -20.19
CA LEU A 54 -4.82 -9.47 -20.23
C LEU A 54 -3.98 -10.47 -21.03
N THR A 55 -3.80 -11.66 -20.48
CA THR A 55 -3.14 -12.76 -21.20
C THR A 55 -4.20 -13.67 -21.81
N VAL A 56 -4.03 -14.06 -23.08
CA VAL A 56 -5.00 -14.92 -23.79
C VAL A 56 -4.35 -16.24 -24.18
N PHE A 57 -5.02 -17.34 -23.85
CA PHE A 57 -4.64 -18.70 -24.22
C PHE A 57 -5.71 -19.32 -25.11
N ALA A 58 -5.28 -20.24 -25.97
CA ALA A 58 -6.14 -20.90 -26.94
C ALA A 58 -7.31 -21.68 -26.32
N ASN A 59 -7.08 -22.39 -25.20
CA ASN A 59 -8.08 -23.17 -24.47
C ASN A 59 -7.54 -23.56 -23.08
N ARG A 60 -8.37 -24.29 -22.30
CA ARG A 60 -8.03 -24.71 -20.93
C ARG A 60 -6.82 -25.65 -20.86
N ALA A 61 -6.66 -26.57 -21.81
CA ALA A 61 -5.54 -27.50 -21.81
C ALA A 61 -4.20 -26.78 -22.01
N GLU A 62 -4.15 -25.79 -22.92
CA GLU A 62 -2.96 -24.95 -23.14
C GLU A 62 -2.66 -24.07 -21.92
N TYR A 63 -3.70 -23.50 -21.30
CA TYR A 63 -3.59 -22.76 -20.04
C TYR A 63 -3.00 -23.62 -18.91
N ASP A 64 -3.56 -24.81 -18.67
CA ASP A 64 -3.15 -25.71 -17.58
C ASP A 64 -1.73 -26.26 -17.81
N ALA A 65 -1.35 -26.53 -19.06
CA ALA A 65 0.00 -26.94 -19.42
C ALA A 65 1.04 -25.84 -19.18
N LYS A 66 0.62 -24.58 -18.94
CA LYS A 66 1.46 -23.37 -18.88
C LYS A 66 2.46 -23.30 -20.03
N ARG A 67 2.16 -24.00 -21.13
CA ARG A 67 3.02 -24.08 -22.30
C ARG A 67 2.82 -22.81 -23.09
N SER A 68 3.94 -22.34 -23.62
CA SER A 68 4.25 -21.11 -24.36
C SER A 68 3.32 -20.69 -25.52
N VAL A 69 2.05 -21.10 -25.56
CA VAL A 69 1.03 -20.57 -26.47
C VAL A 69 0.37 -19.35 -25.82
N LEU A 70 1.19 -18.38 -25.41
CA LEU A 70 0.76 -16.99 -25.47
C LEU A 70 0.42 -16.80 -26.93
N LEU A 71 -0.81 -16.47 -27.32
CA LEU A 71 -1.03 -16.03 -28.69
C LEU A 71 -0.14 -14.78 -28.87
N PRO A 72 0.99 -14.84 -29.62
CA PRO A 72 1.90 -13.70 -29.69
C PRO A 72 1.15 -12.48 -30.23
N GLN A 73 1.52 -11.32 -29.69
CA GLN A 73 0.94 -9.98 -29.92
C GLN A 73 0.25 -9.74 -31.27
N SER A 74 -0.84 -8.95 -31.25
CA SER A 74 -1.55 -8.23 -32.32
C SER A 74 -1.94 -8.94 -33.62
N TRP A 75 -1.24 -9.98 -34.07
CA TRP A 75 -1.37 -10.59 -35.39
C TRP A 75 -1.60 -12.10 -35.34
N SER A 76 -1.68 -12.70 -34.14
CA SER A 76 -2.08 -14.10 -34.01
C SER A 76 -3.57 -14.24 -34.30
N PRO A 77 -3.95 -14.97 -35.36
CA PRO A 77 -5.36 -15.17 -35.66
C PRO A 77 -6.02 -16.00 -34.55
N VAL A 78 -7.03 -15.45 -33.90
CA VAL A 78 -7.90 -16.20 -32.95
C VAL A 78 -8.99 -16.99 -33.69
N THR A 79 -8.94 -17.02 -35.03
CA THR A 79 -9.93 -17.65 -35.92
C THR A 79 -10.17 -19.12 -35.60
N ALA A 80 -9.13 -19.87 -35.20
CA ALA A 80 -9.22 -21.29 -34.90
C ALA A 80 -9.86 -21.61 -33.52
N TYR A 81 -10.02 -20.61 -32.64
CA TYR A 81 -10.38 -20.82 -31.23
C TYR A 81 -11.61 -20.01 -30.80
N GLY A 82 -12.21 -20.36 -29.66
CA GLY A 82 -13.36 -19.62 -29.10
C GLY A 82 -14.64 -19.75 -29.92
N ASN A 83 -14.77 -20.79 -30.76
CA ASN A 83 -15.93 -20.94 -31.65
C ASN A 83 -17.20 -21.46 -30.92
N ASN A 84 -17.04 -22.02 -29.73
CA ASN A 84 -18.13 -22.46 -28.86
C ASN A 84 -17.69 -22.41 -27.37
N GLY A 85 -18.61 -22.68 -26.45
CA GLY A 85 -18.33 -22.63 -25.02
C GLY A 85 -17.35 -23.72 -24.51
N GLU A 86 -17.26 -24.85 -25.19
CA GLU A 86 -16.36 -25.96 -24.83
C GLU A 86 -14.90 -25.67 -25.22
N ASN A 87 -14.71 -25.00 -26.36
CA ASN A 87 -13.42 -24.56 -26.89
C ASN A 87 -13.19 -23.08 -26.67
N ALA A 88 -13.65 -22.56 -25.53
CA ALA A 88 -13.52 -21.16 -25.18
C ALA A 88 -12.05 -20.78 -24.95
N LEU A 89 -11.71 -19.57 -25.37
CA LEU A 89 -10.42 -18.94 -25.07
C LEU A 89 -10.30 -18.70 -23.56
N ILE A 90 -9.10 -18.82 -23.01
CA ILE A 90 -8.86 -18.45 -21.61
C ILE A 90 -8.27 -17.06 -21.58
N VAL A 91 -8.94 -16.14 -20.89
CA VAL A 91 -8.43 -14.78 -20.65
C VAL A 91 -8.02 -14.69 -19.19
N GLN A 92 -6.73 -14.57 -18.94
CA GLN A 92 -6.17 -14.48 -17.61
C GLN A 92 -5.92 -13.01 -17.25
N LEU A 93 -6.31 -12.62 -16.05
CA LEU A 93 -5.91 -11.34 -15.47
C LEU A 93 -4.38 -11.27 -15.33
N PRO A 94 -3.77 -10.08 -15.49
CA PRO A 94 -2.37 -9.93 -15.12
C PRO A 94 -2.20 -10.39 -13.68
N LYS A 95 -1.13 -11.15 -13.42
CA LYS A 95 -0.67 -11.32 -12.05
C LYS A 95 -0.43 -9.89 -11.55
N ARG A 96 -1.20 -9.44 -10.57
CA ARG A 96 -0.88 -8.16 -9.94
C ARG A 96 0.56 -8.36 -9.47
N ALA A 97 1.50 -7.54 -9.94
CA ALA A 97 2.78 -7.44 -9.25
C ALA A 97 2.38 -7.28 -7.80
N GLU A 98 2.69 -8.28 -6.95
CA GLU A 98 2.12 -8.42 -5.62
C GLU A 98 2.09 -7.02 -5.06
N SER A 99 0.90 -6.41 -5.05
CA SER A 99 0.80 -5.12 -4.47
C SER A 99 1.03 -5.52 -3.03
N ASP A 100 2.18 -5.12 -2.52
CA ASP A 100 2.65 -5.35 -1.16
C ASP A 100 1.71 -4.65 -0.14
N SER A 101 0.43 -4.53 -0.48
CA SER A 101 -0.68 -4.41 0.43
C SER A 101 -0.54 -5.53 1.46
N ARG A 102 -0.02 -5.15 2.63
CA ARG A 102 -0.91 -5.10 3.80
C ARG A 102 -0.56 -4.08 4.88
N TYR A 103 0.36 -3.14 4.65
CA TYR A 103 0.51 -1.99 5.55
C TYR A 103 0.82 -0.71 4.79
N PHE A 104 0.10 0.39 5.10
CA PHE A 104 0.46 1.75 4.70
C PHE A 104 1.87 2.12 5.21
N ILE A 105 2.27 1.52 6.34
CA ILE A 105 3.61 1.61 6.93
C ILE A 105 4.19 0.20 6.97
N GLN A 106 5.18 -0.08 6.12
CA GLN A 106 5.81 -1.40 6.04
C GLN A 106 6.32 -1.86 7.44
N PRO A 107 6.33 -3.18 7.76
CA PRO A 107 6.74 -3.67 9.07
C PRO A 107 8.13 -3.18 9.54
N ASN A 108 9.08 -3.07 8.62
CA ASN A 108 10.42 -2.51 8.88
C ASN A 108 10.41 -0.99 9.18
N VAL A 109 9.35 -0.28 8.80
CA VAL A 109 9.14 1.14 9.08
C VAL A 109 8.30 1.34 10.35
N GLN A 110 7.48 0.36 10.74
CA GLN A 110 6.65 0.44 11.96
C GLN A 110 7.50 0.64 13.22
N GLU A 111 8.65 -0.03 13.34
CA GLU A 111 9.54 0.18 14.48
C GLU A 111 10.08 1.62 14.54
N GLN A 112 10.36 2.23 13.38
CA GLN A 112 10.84 3.61 13.31
C GLN A 112 9.73 4.60 13.69
N VAL A 113 8.50 4.35 13.22
CA VAL A 113 7.33 5.17 13.56
C VAL A 113 7.02 5.06 15.05
N GLU A 114 7.06 3.86 15.61
CA GLU A 114 6.85 3.64 17.05
C GLU A 114 7.88 4.37 17.91
N LYS A 115 9.13 4.49 17.46
CA LYS A 115 10.17 5.28 18.14
C LYS A 115 10.00 6.80 18.00
N ALA A 116 9.33 7.25 16.93
CA ALA A 116 9.10 8.67 16.69
C ALA A 116 7.81 9.19 17.35
N VAL A 117 6.86 8.31 17.67
CA VAL A 117 5.58 8.70 18.30
C VAL A 117 5.71 8.67 19.82
N PHE A 118 5.09 9.64 20.49
CA PHE A 118 5.06 9.74 21.94
C PHE A 118 3.66 10.06 22.46
N VAL A 119 3.44 9.79 23.74
CA VAL A 119 2.24 10.16 24.49
C VAL A 119 2.60 11.22 25.52
N ILE A 120 1.80 12.27 25.64
CA ILE A 120 1.95 13.28 26.69
C ILE A 120 1.28 12.76 27.95
N VAL A 121 2.01 12.76 29.07
CA VAL A 121 1.54 12.25 30.36
C VAL A 121 1.54 13.35 31.41
N GLU A 122 0.49 13.39 32.22
CA GLU A 122 0.44 14.21 33.43
C GLU A 122 1.19 13.52 34.58
N GLU A 123 1.74 14.31 35.51
CA GLU A 123 2.50 13.81 36.65
C GLU A 123 1.64 13.15 37.74
N ASP A 124 0.31 13.17 37.60
CA ASP A 124 -0.60 12.56 38.57
C ASP A 124 -0.47 11.02 38.60
N GLU A 125 -0.81 10.43 39.75
CA GLU A 125 -0.50 9.03 40.13
C GLU A 125 -0.99 7.97 39.11
N GLU A 126 -1.95 8.31 38.25
CA GLU A 126 -2.54 7.41 37.26
C GLU A 126 -1.86 7.45 35.88
N ARG A 127 -0.94 8.40 35.60
CA ARG A 127 -0.25 8.57 34.30
C ARG A 127 -1.21 8.49 33.10
N ASN A 128 -2.33 9.19 33.19
CA ASN A 128 -3.30 9.23 32.10
C ASN A 128 -2.70 9.99 30.90
N GLY A 129 -2.72 9.35 29.73
CA GLY A 129 -2.25 9.98 28.49
C GLY A 129 -3.24 11.06 28.03
N VAL A 130 -2.76 12.29 27.86
CA VAL A 130 -3.60 13.46 27.53
C VAL A 130 -3.57 13.77 26.03
N GLY A 131 -2.55 13.29 25.32
CA GLY A 131 -2.43 13.50 23.88
C GLY A 131 -1.24 12.78 23.28
N MET A 132 -1.08 12.92 21.97
CA MET A 132 0.01 12.30 21.21
C MET A 132 0.73 13.33 20.36
N GLY A 133 2.00 13.03 20.07
CA GLY A 133 2.78 13.81 19.13
C GLY A 133 3.83 12.95 18.43
N VAL A 134 4.62 13.62 17.59
CA VAL A 134 5.64 12.96 16.78
C VAL A 134 6.94 13.77 16.76
N PHE A 135 8.07 13.08 16.88
CA PHE A 135 9.39 13.60 16.59
C PHE A 135 9.57 13.74 15.08
N PHE A 136 9.85 14.96 14.63
CA PHE A 136 10.22 15.22 13.23
C PHE A 136 11.72 15.42 13.06
N SER A 137 12.48 15.41 14.16
CA SER A 137 13.95 15.35 14.19
C SER A 137 14.41 14.70 15.51
N PRO A 138 15.70 14.36 15.67
CA PRO A 138 16.20 13.73 16.90
C PRO A 138 15.99 14.53 18.19
N THR A 139 15.73 15.84 18.10
CA THR A 139 15.59 16.71 19.27
C THR A 139 14.33 17.57 19.24
N LEU A 140 13.50 17.47 18.20
CA LEU A 140 12.30 18.30 18.04
C LEU A 140 11.08 17.45 17.74
N ALA A 141 9.99 17.81 18.40
CA ALA A 141 8.72 17.14 18.36
C ALA A 141 7.59 18.15 18.14
N VAL A 142 6.48 17.67 17.59
CA VAL A 142 5.24 18.44 17.42
C VAL A 142 4.07 17.69 18.04
N THR A 143 3.17 18.45 18.67
CA THR A 143 1.87 18.00 19.18
C THR A 143 0.84 19.09 18.86
N CYS A 144 -0.45 18.76 18.99
CA CYS A 144 -1.50 19.79 18.99
C CYS A 144 -1.41 20.65 20.26
N ASP A 145 -1.77 21.93 20.16
CA ASP A 145 -1.73 22.88 21.27
C ASP A 145 -2.72 22.48 22.38
N HIS A 146 -3.89 21.97 21.99
CA HIS A 146 -4.91 21.51 22.94
C HIS A 146 -4.54 20.25 23.73
N ASN A 147 -3.45 19.54 23.36
CA ASN A 147 -2.93 18.45 24.18
C ASN A 147 -2.13 18.96 25.39
N LEU A 148 -1.85 20.26 25.45
CA LEU A 148 -1.10 20.91 26.52
C LEU A 148 -2.03 21.79 27.36
N THR A 149 -2.02 21.58 28.67
CA THR A 149 -2.73 22.45 29.62
C THR A 149 -2.22 23.90 29.59
N GLU A 150 -2.99 24.82 30.19
CA GLU A 150 -2.60 26.23 30.32
C GLU A 150 -1.29 26.44 31.10
N GLN A 151 -0.89 25.48 31.93
CA GLN A 151 0.35 25.54 32.72
C GLN A 151 1.60 25.29 31.85
N HIS A 152 1.46 24.56 30.73
CA HIS A 152 2.53 24.20 29.83
C HIS A 152 2.91 25.36 28.88
N THR A 153 3.30 26.51 29.43
CA THR A 153 3.72 27.69 28.66
C THR A 153 5.07 27.50 27.96
N VAL A 154 5.46 28.40 27.05
CA VAL A 154 6.79 28.34 26.42
C VAL A 154 7.87 28.46 27.51
N GLY A 155 8.84 27.54 27.49
CA GLY A 155 9.87 27.36 28.51
C GLY A 155 9.50 26.39 29.64
N SER A 156 8.26 25.89 29.68
CA SER A 156 7.87 24.84 30.63
C SER A 156 8.34 23.46 30.16
N MET A 157 8.45 22.54 31.10
CA MET A 157 8.76 21.13 30.84
C MET A 157 7.47 20.31 30.76
N VAL A 158 7.46 19.33 29.86
CA VAL A 158 6.36 18.38 29.64
C VAL A 158 6.96 16.97 29.68
N SER A 159 6.27 16.06 30.36
CA SER A 159 6.66 14.65 30.40
C SER A 159 6.06 13.88 29.23
N LEU A 160 6.92 13.20 28.47
CA LEU A 160 6.55 12.34 27.34
C LEU A 160 6.79 10.88 27.69
N ALA A 161 5.78 10.03 27.52
CA ALA A 161 5.96 8.59 27.48
C ALA A 161 6.40 8.15 26.08
N LEU A 162 7.60 7.60 26.00
CA LEU A 162 8.23 6.98 24.84
C LEU A 162 8.20 5.47 24.99
N LYS A 163 8.51 4.75 23.90
CA LYS A 163 8.68 3.30 23.94
C LYS A 163 9.70 2.83 24.98
N GLU A 164 10.76 3.62 25.20
CA GLU A 164 11.91 3.26 26.03
C GLU A 164 11.88 3.87 27.44
N GLY A 165 10.90 4.73 27.75
CA GLY A 165 10.82 5.38 29.06
C GLY A 165 10.04 6.68 29.04
N ILE A 166 10.23 7.50 30.09
CA ILE A 166 9.64 8.84 30.19
C ILE A 166 10.77 9.86 30.02
N GLU A 167 10.54 10.87 29.19
CA GLU A 167 11.49 11.95 28.94
C GLU A 167 10.82 13.31 29.15
N ALA A 168 11.52 14.23 29.82
CA ALA A 168 11.06 15.60 30.00
C ALA A 168 11.59 16.49 28.86
N VAL A 169 10.68 17.20 28.18
CA VAL A 169 10.99 18.07 27.05
C VAL A 169 10.50 19.49 27.30
N GLU A 170 11.18 20.47 26.72
CA GLU A 170 10.81 21.88 26.84
C GLU A 170 9.82 22.27 25.74
N VAL A 171 8.78 23.03 26.09
CA VAL A 171 7.90 23.68 25.12
C VAL A 171 8.61 24.91 24.53
N VAL A 172 8.96 24.89 23.25
CA VAL A 172 9.72 25.98 22.61
C VAL A 172 8.88 26.89 21.71
N ALA A 173 7.72 26.43 21.26
CA ALA A 173 6.75 27.25 20.54
C ALA A 173 5.33 26.74 20.76
N ARG A 174 4.36 27.64 20.75
CA ARG A 174 2.92 27.32 20.80
C ARG A 174 2.15 28.26 19.86
N SER A 175 1.09 27.74 19.25
CA SER A 175 0.12 28.53 18.49
C SER A 175 -1.26 27.95 18.68
N SER A 176 -2.09 28.59 19.51
CA SER A 176 -3.49 28.20 19.69
C SER A 176 -4.35 28.48 18.45
N LEU A 177 -3.92 29.40 17.57
CA LEU A 177 -4.61 29.69 16.31
C LEU A 177 -4.48 28.54 15.31
N LEU A 178 -3.27 27.98 15.19
CA LEU A 178 -2.96 26.88 14.27
C LEU A 178 -2.95 25.51 14.94
N ASP A 179 -3.26 25.49 16.24
CA ASP A 179 -3.35 24.30 17.09
C ASP A 179 -2.10 23.42 17.06
N PHE A 180 -0.93 24.03 17.30
CA PHE A 180 0.31 23.27 17.45
C PHE A 180 1.19 23.77 18.60
N ALA A 181 2.00 22.87 19.11
CA ALA A 181 3.14 23.16 19.97
C ALA A 181 4.38 22.41 19.49
N ILE A 182 5.53 23.06 19.57
CA ILE A 182 6.84 22.47 19.30
C ILE A 182 7.54 22.20 20.62
N LEU A 183 8.02 20.97 20.76
CA LEU A 183 8.72 20.47 21.93
C LEU A 183 10.18 20.22 21.56
N LYS A 184 11.09 20.42 22.52
CA LYS A 184 12.53 20.21 22.34
C LYS A 184 13.09 19.34 23.45
N VAL A 185 13.83 18.32 23.05
CA VAL A 185 14.65 17.53 23.99
C VAL A 185 15.76 18.44 24.51
N VAL A 186 15.78 18.63 25.82
CA VAL A 186 16.88 19.31 26.49
C VAL A 186 17.95 18.26 26.74
N GLN A 187 19.05 18.30 25.98
CA GLN A 187 20.20 17.46 26.30
C GLN A 187 20.69 17.83 27.69
N THR A 188 20.41 16.97 28.67
CA THR A 188 21.07 17.05 29.97
C THR A 188 22.55 16.83 29.70
N GLN A 189 23.38 17.85 29.89
CA GLN A 189 24.83 17.67 29.98
C GLN A 189 25.10 16.74 31.17
N ILE A 190 25.22 15.45 30.91
CA ILE A 190 25.85 14.52 31.86
C ILE A 190 27.34 14.83 31.79
N ILE A 191 27.77 15.76 32.64
CA ILE A 191 29.17 15.88 33.04
C ILE A 191 29.42 14.75 34.05
N LEU A 192 29.98 13.62 33.58
CA LEU A 192 31.15 12.91 34.14
C LEU A 192 31.28 11.45 33.64
N HIS A 193 32.41 11.20 32.98
CA HIS A 193 33.19 9.95 32.91
C HIS A 193 32.46 8.62 32.61
N SER A 194 32.67 8.07 31.41
CA SER A 194 33.72 7.06 31.21
C SER A 194 33.92 6.73 29.73
N SER A 195 35.18 6.43 29.41
CA SER A 195 35.78 6.08 28.13
C SER A 195 35.02 4.99 27.37
N MET A 196 34.80 5.19 26.06
CA MET A 196 34.83 4.09 25.10
C MET A 196 35.23 4.63 23.72
N GLU A 197 36.51 4.43 23.42
CA GLU A 197 37.14 4.61 22.12
C GLU A 197 36.43 3.77 21.06
N TRP A 198 36.03 4.40 19.96
CA TRP A 198 35.68 3.66 18.74
C TRP A 198 36.98 3.35 17.98
N LYS A 199 37.43 2.10 18.10
CA LYS A 199 38.47 1.54 17.23
C LYS A 199 37.86 1.25 15.86
N THR A 200 38.28 2.00 14.85
CA THR A 200 38.04 1.68 13.45
C THR A 200 38.96 0.55 12.99
N ARG A 201 38.38 -0.49 12.40
CA ARG A 201 38.99 -1.31 11.35
C ARG A 201 37.92 -1.66 10.33
#